data_AF-A0A382XBC8-F1
#
_entry.id   AF-A0A382XBC8-F1
#
_cell.length_a   1.000
_cell.length_b   1.000
_cell.length_c   1.000
_cell.angle_alpha   90.00
_cell.angle_beta   90.00
_cell.angle_gamma   90.00
#
_symmetry.space_group_name_H-M   'P 1'
#
loop_
_entity.id
_entity.type
_entity.pdbx_description
1 polymer ?
#
loop_
_entity_poly.entity_id
_entity_poly.type
_entity_poly.pdbx_seq_one_letter_code
_entity_poly.pdbx_strand_id
1 'polypeptide(L)' 'MGRGIICLLAIVCTGCGFILQGREQTVTITTKPTGANIKIPDTLEGKTPVTIDLDRTVPHLLEITKP' A
#
# COMPACT_ATOMS: atom_id res chain seq x y z
N MET A 1 39.69 26.19 16.61
CA MET A 1 38.75 26.29 15.47
C MET A 1 38.16 24.92 15.15
N GLY A 2 37.43 24.30 16.08
CA GLY A 2 36.97 22.90 15.92
C GLY A 2 35.65 22.56 16.63
N ARG A 3 35.18 23.42 17.54
CA ARG A 3 33.94 23.18 18.31
C ARG A 3 32.68 23.48 17.49
N GLY A 4 32.72 24.45 16.57
CA GLY A 4 31.56 24.83 15.75
C GLY A 4 31.19 23.79 14.67
N ILE A 5 32.19 23.13 14.07
CA ILE A 5 31.99 22.11 13.03
C ILE A 5 31.35 20.84 13.62
N ILE A 6 31.75 20.44 14.83
CA ILE A 6 31.21 19.26 15.50
C ILE A 6 29.72 19.44 15.84
N CYS A 7 29.31 20.65 16.25
CA CYS A 7 27.90 20.96 16.51
C CYS A 7 27.04 20.93 15.23
N LEU A 8 27.57 21.40 14.11
CA LEU A 8 26.83 21.43 12.84
C LEU A 8 26.55 20.00 12.31
N LEU A 9 27.51 19.09 12.48
CA LEU A 9 27.37 17.67 12.12
C LEU A 9 26.33 16.93 12.97
N ALA A 10 26.20 17.28 14.25
CA ALA A 10 25.24 16.64 15.15
C ALA A 10 23.76 16.96 14.80
N ILE A 11 23.51 18.11 14.18
CA ILE A 11 22.15 18.57 13.80
C ILE A 11 21.62 17.80 12.58
N VAL A 12 22.51 17.38 11.67
CA VAL A 12 22.11 16.62 10.46
C VAL A 12 21.68 15.18 10.80
N CYS A 13 22.20 14.62 11.91
CA CYS A 13 21.89 13.25 12.33
C CYS A 13 20.64 13.12 13.21
N THR A 14 20.02 14.22 13.65
CA THR A 14 18.69 14.21 14.28
C THR A 14 17.59 14.24 13.22
N GLY A 15 17.82 13.55 12.10
CA GLY A 15 16.77 13.24 11.14
C GLY A 15 15.75 12.32 11.78
N CYS A 16 14.58 12.82 12.14
CA CYS A 16 13.41 11.97 12.34
C CYS A 16 13.26 11.13 11.07
N GLY A 17 13.39 9.80 11.20
CA GLY A 17 13.36 8.89 10.07
C GLY A 17 12.14 9.16 9.20
N PHE A 18 12.37 9.48 7.93
CA PHE A 18 11.31 9.64 6.96
C PHE A 18 10.73 8.23 6.71
N ILE A 19 9.68 7.87 7.44
CA ILE A 19 8.94 6.63 7.19
C ILE A 19 8.28 6.82 5.82
N LEU A 20 8.93 6.29 4.77
CA LEU A 20 8.34 6.15 3.45
C LEU A 20 7.29 5.05 3.53
N GLN A 21 6.12 5.38 4.09
CA GLN A 21 4.95 4.52 4.02
C GLN A 21 4.51 4.46 2.55
N GLY A 22 4.81 3.34 1.89
CA GLY A 22 4.28 3.03 0.57
C GLY A 22 2.76 3.13 0.59
N ARG A 23 2.22 3.94 -0.33
CA ARG A 23 0.78 4.18 -0.47
C ARG A 23 0.03 2.93 -0.91
N GLU A 24 0.71 2.01 -1.60
CA GLU A 24 0.10 0.82 -2.20
C GLU A 24 0.31 -0.42 -1.32
N GLN A 25 -0.70 -1.29 -1.27
CA GLN A 25 -0.65 -2.61 -0.66
C GLN A 25 -1.09 -3.66 -1.66
N THR A 26 -0.30 -4.73 -1.81
CA THR A 26 -0.68 -5.89 -2.60
C THR A 26 -1.69 -6.74 -1.82
N VAL A 27 -2.88 -6.94 -2.38
CA VAL A 27 -3.96 -7.75 -1.79
C VAL A 27 -4.28 -8.91 -2.72
N THR A 28 -4.24 -10.12 -2.16
CA THR A 28 -4.62 -11.35 -2.88
C THR A 28 -6.04 -11.77 -2.49
N ILE A 29 -6.94 -11.82 -3.47
CA ILE A 29 -8.34 -12.17 -3.25
C ILE A 29 -8.59 -13.59 -3.77
N THR A 30 -9.00 -14.48 -2.87
CA THR A 30 -9.37 -15.86 -3.19
C THR A 30 -10.77 -16.15 -2.66
N THR A 31 -11.60 -16.84 -3.44
CA THR A 31 -12.96 -17.25 -3.03
C THR A 31 -13.11 -18.75 -3.15
N LYS A 32 -14.02 -19.31 -2.36
CA LYS A 32 -14.51 -20.68 -2.49
C LYS A 32 -16.03 -20.63 -2.71
N PRO A 33 -16.55 -21.04 -3.89
CA PRO A 33 -15.86 -21.64 -5.03
C PRO A 33 -14.95 -20.65 -5.80
N THR A 34 -14.00 -21.20 -6.56
CA THR A 34 -13.14 -20.44 -7.48
C THR A 34 -13.96 -19.92 -8.66
N GLY A 35 -13.57 -18.78 -9.23
CA GLY A 35 -14.25 -18.18 -10.39
C GLY A 35 -15.40 -17.23 -10.03
N ALA A 36 -15.46 -16.73 -8.80
CA ALA A 36 -16.38 -15.66 -8.42
C ALA A 36 -16.04 -14.37 -9.18
N ASN A 37 -17.07 -13.65 -9.62
CA ASN A 37 -16.90 -12.38 -10.32
C ASN A 37 -16.59 -11.28 -9.30
N ILE A 38 -15.47 -10.59 -9.49
CA ILE A 38 -15.05 -9.46 -8.65
C ILE A 38 -15.18 -8.19 -9.47
N LYS A 39 -15.78 -7.18 -8.85
CA LYS A 39 -15.81 -5.83 -9.37
C LYS A 39 -15.33 -4.87 -8.28
N ILE A 40 -14.32 -4.09 -8.63
CA ILE A 40 -13.83 -2.96 -7.84
C ILE A 40 -14.04 -1.74 -8.71
N PRO A 41 -14.91 -0.80 -8.30
CA PRO A 41 -15.13 0.44 -9.05
C PRO A 41 -13.80 1.11 -9.38
N ASP A 42 -13.62 1.48 -10.65
CA ASP A 42 -12.45 2.19 -11.20
C ASP A 42 -11.10 1.44 -11.20
N THR A 43 -11.00 0.24 -10.62
CA THR A 43 -9.72 -0.48 -10.50
C THR A 43 -9.66 -1.77 -11.31
N LEU A 44 -10.62 -2.68 -11.13
CA LEU A 44 -10.54 -4.01 -11.73
C LEU A 44 -11.91 -4.70 -11.81
N GLU A 45 -12.16 -5.35 -12.96
CA GLU A 45 -13.25 -6.30 -13.14
C GLU A 45 -12.66 -7.63 -13.61
N GLY A 46 -12.98 -8.74 -12.94
CA GLY A 46 -12.37 -10.03 -13.23
C GLY A 46 -12.90 -11.19 -12.40
N LYS A 47 -12.18 -12.31 -12.40
CA LYS A 47 -12.55 -13.52 -11.65
C LYS A 47 -11.48 -13.89 -10.64
N THR A 48 -11.90 -14.47 -9.51
CA THR A 48 -10.95 -15.05 -8.55
C THR A 48 -10.24 -16.30 -9.08
N PRO A 49 -8.98 -16.54 -8.68
CA PRO A 49 -8.13 -15.71 -7.81
C PRO A 49 -7.47 -14.54 -8.55
N VAL A 50 -7.37 -13.38 -7.89
CA VAL A 50 -6.71 -12.19 -8.46
C VAL A 50 -5.83 -11.50 -7.41
N THR A 51 -4.71 -10.96 -7.86
CA THR A 51 -3.79 -10.15 -7.05
C THR A 51 -3.82 -8.72 -7.59
N ILE A 52 -4.06 -7.76 -6.71
CA ILE A 52 -4.17 -6.34 -7.07
C ILE A 52 -3.40 -5.48 -6.07
N ASP A 53 -2.80 -4.41 -6.56
CA ASP A 53 -2.24 -3.36 -5.72
C ASP A 53 -3.33 -2.30 -5.46
N LEU A 54 -3.68 -2.10 -4.20
CA LEU A 54 -4.69 -1.15 -3.77
C LEU A 54 -4.05 -0.01 -2.98
N ASP A 55 -4.56 1.21 -3.14
CA ASP A 55 -4.17 2.33 -2.28
C ASP A 55 -4.66 2.09 -0.85
N ARG A 56 -3.77 2.12 0.14
CA ARG A 56 -4.07 1.96 1.58
C ARG A 56 -4.83 3.13 2.18
N THR A 57 -4.75 4.29 1.53
CA THR A 57 -5.25 5.57 2.02
C THR A 57 -6.75 5.73 1.76
N VAL A 58 -7.30 4.95 0.83
CA VAL A 58 -8.69 5.07 0.37
C VAL A 58 -9.46 3.78 0.67
N PRO A 59 -10.69 3.85 1.20
CA PRO A 59 -11.55 2.67 1.33
C PRO A 59 -12.01 2.20 -0.06
N HIS A 60 -11.84 0.90 -0.34
CA HIS A 60 -12.28 0.28 -1.59
C HIS A 60 -13.53 -0.58 -1.35
N LEU A 61 -14.55 -0.42 -2.19
CA LEU A 61 -15.71 -1.31 -2.21
C LEU A 61 -15.41 -2.51 -3.12
N LEU A 62 -15.48 -3.72 -2.56
CA LEU A 62 -15.33 -4.95 -3.32
C LEU A 62 -16.69 -5.63 -3.46
N GLU A 63 -17.18 -5.73 -4.69
CA GLU A 63 -18.38 -6.50 -5.01
C GLU A 63 -17.96 -7.89 -5.48
N ILE A 64 -18.33 -8.91 -4.71
CA ILE A 64 -18.03 -10.31 -5.02
C ILE A 64 -19.34 -11.02 -5.31
N THR A 65 -19.52 -11.45 -6.55
CA THR A 65 -20.71 -12.18 -7.00
C THR A 65 -20.38 -13.65 -7.19
N LYS A 66 -21.28 -14.52 -6.71
CA LYS A 66 -21.16 -15.98 -6.89
C LYS A 66 -21.17 -16.33 -8.39
N PRO A 67 -20.38 -17.33 -8.84
CA PRO A 67 -20.53 -17.86 -10.20
C PRO A 67 -21.91 -18.47 -10.44
#